data_AF-A0A7C4JER8-F1
#
_entry.id   AF-A0A7C4JER8-F1
#
_cell.length_a   1.000
_cell.length_b   1.000
_cell.length_c   1.000
_cell.angle_alpha   90.00
_cell.angle_beta   90.00
_cell.angle_gamma   90.00
#
_symmetry.space_group_name_H-M   'P 1'
#
loop_
_entity.id
_entity.type
_entity.pdbx_description
1 polymer ?
#
loop_
_entity_poly.entity_id
_entity_poly.type
_entity_poly.pdbx_seq_one_letter_code
_entity_poly.pdbx_strand_id
1 'polypeptide(L)' 'MSLKKELLRLLEEDEEFRFAVAGLLGLRELMEELRRLWMEVKALREDYNKRFEEHREELKSLRAEQEKLWMEVKAL' A
#
# COMPACT_ATOMS: atom_id res chain seq x y z
N MET A 1 46.24 -0.14 -10.99
CA MET A 1 45.12 -1.08 -11.24
C MET A 1 43.92 -0.30 -11.75
N SER A 2 42.93 -0.96 -12.37
CA SER A 2 41.67 -0.27 -12.71
C SER A 2 40.76 -0.23 -11.49
N LEU A 3 39.99 0.86 -11.34
CA LEU A 3 39.04 1.05 -10.23
C LEU A 3 38.09 -0.15 -10.03
N LYS A 4 37.65 -0.77 -11.13
CA LYS A 4 36.79 -1.97 -11.08
C LYS A 4 37.49 -3.16 -10.41
N LYS A 5 38.78 -3.39 -10.69
CA LYS A 5 39.54 -4.48 -10.06
C LYS A 5 39.75 -4.22 -8.56
N GLU A 6 39.93 -2.96 -8.19
CA GLU A 6 40.12 -2.55 -6.80
C GLU A 6 38.82 -2.67 -5.99
N LEU A 7 37.69 -2.27 -6.57
CA LEU A 7 36.36 -2.50 -5.97
C LEU A 7 36.05 -3.99 -5.75
N LEU A 8 36.32 -4.83 -6.76
CA LEU A 8 36.09 -6.27 -6.64
C LEU A 8 36.99 -6.90 -5.57
N ARG A 9 38.26 -6.48 -5.52
CA ARG A 9 39.18 -6.93 -4.48
C ARG A 9 38.70 -6.53 -3.09
N LEU A 10 38.30 -5.28 -2.89
CA LEU A 10 37.80 -4.82 -1.58
C LEU A 10 36.53 -5.58 -1.17
N LEU A 11 35.64 -5.91 -2.12
CA LEU A 11 34.51 -6.79 -1.81
C LEU A 11 34.94 -8.18 -1.35
N GLU A 12 36.04 -8.73 -1.87
CA GLU A 12 36.55 -10.06 -1.50
C GLU A 12 37.38 -10.06 -0.21
N GLU A 13 38.20 -9.04 0.01
CA GLU A 13 39.21 -8.99 1.07
C GLU A 13 38.74 -8.21 2.31
N ASP A 14 37.85 -7.22 2.16
CA ASP A 14 37.38 -6.34 3.24
C ASP A 14 35.92 -6.64 3.61
N GLU A 15 35.72 -7.13 4.83
CA GLU A 15 34.40 -7.52 5.37
C GLU A 15 33.50 -6.30 5.67
N GLU A 16 34.05 -5.23 6.24
CA GLU A 16 33.29 -4.03 6.60
C GLU A 16 32.82 -3.29 5.34
N PHE A 17 33.69 -3.20 4.33
CA PHE A 17 33.34 -2.65 3.03
C PHE A 17 32.24 -3.45 2.34
N ARG A 18 32.32 -4.79 2.39
CA ARG A 18 31.30 -5.68 1.82
C ARG A 18 29.93 -5.48 2.47
N PHE A 19 29.88 -5.41 3.81
CA PHE A 19 28.61 -5.18 4.51
C PHE A 19 28.05 -3.77 4.26
N ALA A 20 28.90 -2.74 4.16
CA ALA A 20 28.46 -1.39 3.81
C ALA A 20 27.83 -1.34 2.41
N VAL A 21 28.45 -1.98 1.41
CA VAL A 21 27.92 -2.08 0.05
C VAL A 21 26.62 -2.90 0.02
N ALA A 22 26.56 -4.03 0.72
CA ALA A 22 25.35 -4.84 0.83
C ALA A 22 24.21 -4.06 1.51
N GLY A 23 24.52 -3.25 2.53
CA GLY A 23 23.55 -2.36 3.16
C GLY A 23 23.06 -1.26 2.23
N LEU A 24 23.95 -0.61 1.47
CA LEU A 24 23.58 0.43 0.51
C LEU A 24 22.70 -0.11 -0.63
N LEU A 25 23.05 -1.27 -1.17
CA LEU A 25 22.26 -1.96 -2.18
C LEU A 25 20.92 -2.36 -1.56
N GLY A 26 20.94 -3.16 -0.49
CA GLY A 26 19.74 -3.67 0.18
C GLY A 26 18.76 -2.58 0.61
N LEU A 27 19.24 -1.44 1.11
CA LEU A 27 18.40 -0.29 1.44
C LEU A 27 17.73 0.31 0.20
N ARG A 28 18.40 0.31 -0.95
CA ARG A 28 17.83 0.79 -2.21
C ARG A 28 16.68 -0.10 -2.67
N GLU A 29 16.88 -1.41 -2.68
CA GLU A 29 15.81 -2.36 -3.04
C GLU A 29 14.65 -2.29 -2.05
N LEU A 30 14.93 -2.22 -0.74
CA LEU A 30 13.90 -2.03 0.28
C LEU A 30 13.10 -0.73 0.09
N MET A 31 13.77 0.37 -0.28
CA MET A 31 13.08 1.64 -0.56
C MET A 31 12.23 1.59 -1.83
N GLU A 32 12.61 0.79 -2.82
CA GLU A 32 11.79 0.56 -4.02
C GLU A 32 10.54 -0.27 -3.70
N GLU A 33 10.70 -1.36 -2.95
CA GLU A 33 9.57 -2.18 -2.50
C GLU A 33 8.64 -1.42 -1.55
N LEU A 34 9.18 -0.62 -0.63
CA LEU A 34 8.37 0.26 0.22
C LEU A 34 7.55 1.26 -0.60
N ARG A 35 8.11 1.82 -1.67
CA ARG A 35 7.36 2.71 -2.58
C ARG A 35 6.24 1.97 -3.30
N ARG A 36 6.48 0.74 -3.76
CA ARG A 36 5.45 -0.10 -4.41
C ARG A 36 4.31 -0.41 -3.44
N LEU A 37 4.64 -0.92 -2.25
CA LEU A 37 3.66 -1.19 -1.20
C LEU A 37 2.87 0.06 -0.82
N TRP A 38 3.51 1.22 -0.75
CA TRP A 38 2.81 2.47 -0.45
C TRP A 38 1.78 2.86 -1.52
N MET A 39 2.10 2.63 -2.80
CA MET A 39 1.14 2.85 -3.89
C MET A 39 -0.05 1.88 -3.80
N GLU A 40 0.20 0.61 -3.50
CA GLU A 40 -0.86 -0.39 -3.33
C GLU A 40 -1.78 -0.05 -2.15
N VAL A 41 -1.21 0.31 -1.00
CA VAL A 41 -1.97 0.75 0.19
C VAL A 41 -2.81 1.98 -0.13
N LYS A 42 -2.27 2.94 -0.91
CA LYS A 42 -3.03 4.13 -1.32
C LYS A 42 -4.20 3.76 -2.21
N ALA A 43 -3.99 2.92 -3.22
CA ALA A 43 -5.04 2.45 -4.13
C ALA A 43 -6.15 1.70 -3.36
N LEU A 44 -5.77 0.78 -2.47
CA LEU A 44 -6.71 0.06 -1.61
C LEU A 44 -7.53 0.99 -0.71
N ARG A 45 -6.90 2.03 -0.16
CA ARG A 45 -7.59 3.02 0.67
C ARG A 45 -8.61 3.83 -0.14
N GLU A 46 -8.26 4.21 -1.36
CA GLU A 46 -9.17 4.93 -2.27
C GLU A 46 -10.37 4.07 -2.67
N ASP A 47 -10.13 2.82 -3.07
CA ASP A 47 -11.18 1.85 -3.41
C ASP A 47 -12.09 1.56 -2.21
N TYR A 48 -11.51 1.36 -1.02
CA TYR A 48 -12.27 1.16 0.20
C TYR A 48 -13.18 2.34 0.50
N ASN A 49 -12.66 3.57 0.44
CA ASN A 49 -13.45 4.77 0.69
C ASN A 49 -14.61 4.92 -0.29
N LYS A 50 -14.37 4.62 -1.57
CA LYS A 50 -15.41 4.65 -2.61
C LYS A 50 -16.53 3.65 -2.31
N ARG A 51 -16.17 2.38 -2.06
CA ARG A 51 -17.14 1.34 -1.72
C ARG A 51 -17.90 1.64 -0.43
N PHE A 52 -17.22 2.25 0.55
CA PHE A 52 -17.84 2.64 1.80
C PHE A 52 -18.88 3.74 1.61
N GLU A 53 -18.62 4.70 0.71
CA GLU A 53 -19.62 5.71 0.34
C GLU A 53 -20.81 5.10 -0.40
N GLU A 54 -20.56 4.22 -1.37
CA GLU A 54 -21.62 3.49 -2.09
C GLU A 54 -22.53 2.72 -1.11
N HIS A 55 -21.93 1.98 -0.16
CA HIS A 55 -22.69 1.29 0.89
C HIS A 55 -23.48 2.24 1.79
N ARG A 56 -22.94 3.43 2.12
CA ARG A 56 -23.68 4.42 2.91
C ARG A 56 -24.93 4.91 2.19
N GLU A 57 -24.84 5.17 0.90
CA GLU A 57 -25.98 5.63 0.09
C GLU A 57 -27.03 4.53 -0.11
N GLU A 58 -26.60 3.29 -0.32
CA GLU A 58 -27.51 2.13 -0.36
C GLU A 58 -28.26 1.97 0.97
N LEU A 59 -27.55 2.04 2.10
CA LEU A 59 -28.19 1.95 3.43
C LEU A 59 -29.17 3.10 3.71
N LYS A 60 -28.87 4.32 3.25
CA LYS A 60 -29.82 5.44 3.35
C LYS A 60 -31.07 5.18 2.54
N SER A 61 -30.92 4.71 1.30
CA SER A 61 -32.04 4.39 0.41
C SER A 61 -32.93 3.30 1.02
N LEU A 62 -32.32 2.21 1.50
CA LEU A 62 -33.04 1.12 2.17
C LEU A 62 -33.80 1.60 3.42
N ARG A 63 -33.21 2.47 4.23
CA ARG A 63 -33.90 3.06 5.40
C ARG A 63 -35.10 3.90 4.99
N ALA A 64 -34.97 4.71 3.94
CA ALA A 64 -36.06 5.53 3.43
C ALA A 64 -37.21 4.69 2.86
N GLU A 65 -36.89 3.62 2.13
CA GLU A 65 -37.89 2.65 1.65
C GLU A 65 -38.56 1.93 2.81
N GLN A 66 -37.81 1.50 3.82
CA GLN A 66 -38.35 0.87 5.01
C GLN A 66 -39.31 1.81 5.77
N GLU A 67 -38.98 3.09 5.90
CA GLU A 67 -39.84 4.09 6.55
C GLU A 67 -41.17 4.26 5.79
N LYS A 68 -41.13 4.32 4.45
CA LYS A 68 -42.34 4.36 3.62
C LYS A 68 -43.23 3.13 3.85
N LEU A 69 -42.65 1.93 3.83
CA LEU A 69 -43.37 0.68 4.10
C LEU A 69 -44.00 0.69 5.50
N TRP A 70 -43.30 1.21 6.51
CA TRP A 70 -43.88 1.35 7.85
C TRP A 70 -45.08 2.30 7.89
N MET A 71 -45.05 3.39 7.12
CA MET A 71 -46.19 4.31 7.03
C MET A 71 -47.38 3.64 6.34
N GLU A 72 -47.15 2.89 5.26
CA GLU A 72 -48.20 2.14 4.56
C GLU A 72 -48.84 1.09 5.47
N VAL A 73 -48.04 0.30 6.18
CA VAL A 73 -48.53 -0.72 7.13
C VAL A 73 -49.33 -0.09 8.29
N LYS A 74 -48.91 1.08 8.80
CA LYS A 74 -49.65 1.79 9.84
C LYS A 74 -50.98 2.39 9.37
N ALA A 75 -51.15 2.56 8.06
CA ALA A 75 -52.36 3.11 7.46
C ALA A 75 -53.41 2.05 7.10
N LEU A 76 -53.06 0.76 7.22
CA LEU A 76 -53.95 -0.39 7.09
C LEU A 76 -54.67 -0.70 8.42
#